data_AF-A0AAE0I8W8-F1
#
_entry.id   AF-A0AAE0I8W8-F1
#
_cell.length_a   1.000
_cell.length_b   1.000
_cell.length_c   1.000
_cell.angle_alpha   90.00
_cell.angle_beta   90.00
_cell.angle_gamma   90.00
#
_symmetry.space_group_name_H-M   'P 1'
#
loop_
_entity.id
_entity.type
_entity.pdbx_description
1 polymer ?
#
loop_
_entity_poly.entity_id
_entity_poly.type
_entity_poly.pdbx_seq_one_letter_code
_entity_poly.pdbx_strand_id
1 'polypeptide(L)'
;MAPHKLPKVVEKPTSPDLASAVSENHAHETHPAENGLPPSPNKSQPDQPPDAEPEIIEAFDVFDSYTIKLFSSLAIVILSLLLAFLTLSWSWFTALIAVLSGFIIFRHLSITWTHPKPRPGADFLSRTGTHSPTAPRLLSTTALPAVYFLYILGSGGHSAEMIETIKQQFQSQPNQHRRYVLSTGDTASQSMAARLEAQISTAFPDARAGTRDIIRIRRARAVHQPLLSTPLTCLLSAGQAVHALTRLPAARSATRHGYQFQYPHVIVTNGPATGFVVCLVAHLLKIMYVVPQNRLRMVYIETWARSRTLSACED
;
A
#
# COMPACT_ATOMS: atom_id res chain seq x y z
N MET A 1 -53.23 14.39 47.80
CA MET A 1 -53.81 13.05 47.53
C MET A 1 -52.72 12.01 47.69
N ALA A 2 -53.08 10.83 48.22
CA ALA A 2 -52.25 9.64 48.37
C ALA A 2 -53.20 8.42 48.43
N PRO A 3 -52.74 7.17 48.36
CA PRO A 3 -51.51 6.64 47.76
C PRO A 3 -51.83 5.52 46.72
N HIS A 4 -50.81 4.81 46.23
CA HIS A 4 -50.95 3.36 46.02
C HIS A 4 -49.68 2.61 46.46
N LYS A 5 -49.83 1.34 46.85
CA LYS A 5 -48.83 0.54 47.59
C LYS A 5 -48.51 -0.79 46.90
N LEU A 6 -47.20 -1.12 46.83
CA LEU A 6 -46.58 -2.44 47.13
C LEU A 6 -47.03 -3.68 46.31
N PRO A 7 -46.39 -4.88 46.42
CA PRO A 7 -45.37 -5.33 47.38
C PRO A 7 -44.07 -5.95 46.80
N LYS A 8 -43.22 -6.50 47.70
CA LYS A 8 -41.99 -7.25 47.42
C LYS A 8 -42.23 -8.76 47.38
N VAL A 9 -41.39 -9.47 46.61
CA VAL A 9 -40.91 -10.86 46.78
C VAL A 9 -39.49 -10.84 46.16
N VAL A 10 -38.33 -11.18 46.75
CA VAL A 10 -37.88 -12.05 47.85
C VAL A 10 -37.96 -13.55 47.55
N GLU A 11 -36.90 -14.11 46.95
CA GLU A 11 -36.34 -15.41 47.40
C GLU A 11 -34.94 -15.75 46.84
N LYS A 12 -34.14 -16.38 47.70
CA LYS A 12 -32.83 -17.06 47.55
C LYS A 12 -32.50 -17.64 48.95
N PRO A 13 -31.68 -18.69 49.16
CA PRO A 13 -31.04 -19.63 48.23
C PRO A 13 -31.30 -21.13 48.56
N THR A 14 -30.82 -22.04 47.70
CA THR A 14 -30.29 -23.36 48.16
C THR A 14 -29.31 -23.99 47.16
N SER A 15 -28.17 -24.41 47.69
CA SER A 15 -27.35 -25.57 47.30
C SER A 15 -27.58 -26.67 48.38
N PRO A 16 -26.88 -27.83 48.45
CA PRO A 16 -25.81 -28.40 47.63
C PRO A 16 -26.27 -29.79 47.04
N ASP A 17 -25.59 -30.95 47.01
CA ASP A 17 -24.27 -31.42 47.48
C ASP A 17 -23.86 -32.78 46.83
N LEU A 18 -22.65 -33.26 47.18
CA LEU A 18 -22.05 -34.60 46.96
C LEU A 18 -21.71 -35.03 45.50
N ALA A 19 -20.89 -36.07 45.25
CA ALA A 19 -19.51 -36.39 45.69
C ALA A 19 -19.07 -37.79 45.18
N SER A 20 -17.75 -37.99 45.03
CA SER A 20 -16.99 -39.26 45.19
C SER A 20 -17.45 -40.59 44.54
N ALA A 21 -16.70 -41.02 43.50
CA ALA A 21 -16.14 -42.37 43.30
C ALA A 21 -15.05 -42.24 42.19
N VAL A 22 -13.76 -42.55 42.36
CA VAL A 22 -13.09 -43.80 42.80
C VAL A 22 -13.22 -44.94 41.77
N SER A 23 -12.22 -45.06 40.89
CA SER A 23 -11.38 -46.26 40.83
C SER A 23 -10.05 -45.92 40.16
N GLU A 24 -8.94 -46.24 40.82
CA GLU A 24 -7.66 -46.43 40.15
C GLU A 24 -7.67 -47.78 39.41
N ASN A 25 -6.72 -47.97 38.49
CA ASN A 25 -6.16 -49.29 38.21
C ASN A 25 -4.72 -49.13 37.72
N HIS A 26 -3.87 -50.08 38.09
CA HIS A 26 -2.43 -50.11 37.83
C HIS A 26 -2.06 -51.41 37.07
N ALA A 27 -0.77 -51.63 36.82
CA ALA A 27 -0.18 -52.61 35.87
C ALA A 27 -0.31 -52.17 34.39
N HIS A 28 0.73 -51.95 33.58
CA HIS A 28 2.14 -52.41 33.53
C HIS A 28 2.32 -53.79 32.85
N GLU A 29 3.38 -53.93 32.03
CA GLU A 29 3.74 -55.07 31.16
C GLU A 29 2.85 -55.26 29.90
N THR A 30 3.31 -55.77 28.76
CA THR A 30 4.67 -55.90 28.16
C THR A 30 4.54 -55.88 26.60
N HIS A 31 5.61 -55.56 25.87
CA HIS A 31 5.71 -55.83 24.42
C HIS A 31 6.25 -57.25 24.17
N PRO A 32 5.78 -57.93 23.10
CA PRO A 32 6.74 -58.22 22.02
C PRO A 32 6.19 -58.16 20.57
N ALA A 33 7.14 -58.02 19.65
CA ALA A 33 7.23 -58.35 18.22
C ALA A 33 6.01 -58.71 17.33
N GLU A 34 6.10 -58.19 16.08
CA GLU A 34 5.69 -58.77 14.79
C GLU A 34 4.25 -59.33 14.59
N ASN A 35 3.50 -58.66 13.71
CA ASN A 35 3.30 -59.17 12.34
C ASN A 35 2.89 -58.05 11.37
N GLY A 36 3.22 -58.19 10.08
CA GLY A 36 3.01 -57.15 9.07
C GLY A 36 1.75 -57.34 8.23
N LEU A 37 0.95 -56.26 8.08
CA LEU A 37 -0.10 -56.15 7.08
C LEU A 37 -0.27 -54.67 6.68
N PRO A 38 -0.37 -54.31 5.39
CA PRO A 38 -0.38 -52.91 4.97
C PRO A 38 -1.69 -52.18 5.34
N PRO A 39 -1.62 -50.91 5.78
CA PRO A 39 -2.83 -50.12 6.03
C PRO A 39 -3.56 -49.79 4.73
N SER A 40 -4.89 -49.91 4.75
CA SER A 40 -5.74 -49.43 3.66
C SER A 40 -5.65 -47.90 3.51
N PRO A 41 -5.82 -47.34 2.29
CA PRO A 41 -5.72 -45.91 2.06
C PRO A 41 -6.75 -45.14 2.91
N ASN A 42 -6.26 -44.24 3.76
CA ASN A 42 -7.11 -43.46 4.64
C ASN A 42 -7.89 -42.38 3.86
N LYS A 43 -8.98 -41.91 4.45
CA LYS A 43 -9.96 -40.99 3.84
C LYS A 43 -9.30 -39.69 3.38
N SER A 44 -9.75 -39.18 2.23
CA SER A 44 -9.41 -37.86 1.72
C SER A 44 -9.87 -36.77 2.69
N GLN A 45 -8.90 -36.17 3.37
CA GLN A 45 -9.08 -34.91 4.07
C GLN A 45 -9.08 -33.78 3.01
N PRO A 46 -10.12 -32.92 2.94
CA PRO A 46 -10.20 -31.91 1.89
C PRO A 46 -9.09 -30.86 2.07
N ASP A 47 -8.41 -30.53 0.99
CA ASP A 47 -7.28 -29.60 0.99
C ASP A 47 -7.70 -28.21 1.50
N GLN A 48 -6.94 -27.67 2.45
CA GLN A 48 -6.94 -26.23 2.66
C GLN A 48 -6.26 -25.58 1.44
N PRO A 49 -6.84 -24.53 0.83
CA PRO A 49 -6.14 -23.79 -0.22
C PRO A 49 -4.85 -23.22 0.36
N PRO A 50 -3.71 -23.31 -0.37
CA PRO A 50 -2.41 -22.95 0.18
C PRO A 50 -2.33 -21.47 0.55
N ASP A 51 -1.43 -21.14 1.48
CA ASP A 51 -1.11 -19.76 1.86
C ASP A 51 -0.87 -18.92 0.60
N ALA A 52 -1.74 -17.93 0.39
CA ALA A 52 -1.71 -17.12 -0.82
C ALA A 52 -0.43 -16.27 -0.86
N GLU A 53 0.60 -16.79 -1.52
CA GLU A 53 1.83 -16.06 -1.81
C GLU A 53 1.48 -14.67 -2.40
N PRO A 54 2.21 -13.61 -2.03
CA PRO A 54 1.95 -12.30 -2.62
C PRO A 54 2.08 -12.36 -4.15
N GLU A 55 1.09 -11.80 -4.87
CA GLU A 55 1.27 -11.42 -6.29
C GLU A 55 2.36 -10.35 -6.31
N ILE A 56 3.62 -10.78 -6.51
CA ILE A 56 4.76 -9.90 -6.64
C ILE A 56 4.97 -9.61 -8.12
N ILE A 57 4.56 -8.42 -8.52
CA ILE A 57 4.71 -7.93 -9.87
C ILE A 57 6.11 -7.33 -9.99
N GLU A 58 7.03 -8.01 -10.65
CA GLU A 58 8.22 -7.34 -11.18
C GLU A 58 7.80 -6.34 -12.25
N ALA A 59 8.04 -5.06 -12.00
CA ALA A 59 7.89 -4.05 -13.05
C ALA A 59 9.05 -4.10 -14.07
N PHE A 60 9.92 -5.11 -14.00
CA PHE A 60 11.04 -5.30 -14.92
C PHE A 60 10.63 -6.04 -16.19
N ASP A 61 10.12 -7.28 -16.07
CA ASP A 61 9.81 -8.16 -17.21
C ASP A 61 8.77 -7.57 -18.16
N VAL A 62 7.75 -6.90 -17.60
CA VAL A 62 6.72 -6.18 -18.38
C VAL A 62 7.33 -4.97 -19.08
N PHE A 63 8.38 -4.36 -18.52
CA PHE A 63 8.99 -3.17 -19.08
C PHE A 63 9.95 -3.51 -20.23
N ASP A 64 10.71 -4.60 -20.20
CA ASP A 64 11.75 -4.85 -21.23
C ASP A 64 11.23 -5.07 -22.66
N SER A 65 10.02 -5.62 -22.87
CA SER A 65 9.39 -5.63 -24.21
C SER A 65 8.90 -4.24 -24.64
N TYR A 66 8.62 -3.36 -23.69
CA TYR A 66 8.12 -2.01 -23.90
C TYR A 66 9.23 -0.95 -23.90
N THR A 67 10.39 -1.17 -23.27
CA THR A 67 11.55 -0.26 -23.30
C THR A 67 12.12 -0.16 -24.71
N ILE A 68 12.30 -1.29 -25.40
CA ILE A 68 12.78 -1.28 -26.79
C ILE A 68 11.81 -0.51 -27.69
N LYS A 69 10.50 -0.69 -27.50
CA LYS A 69 9.44 0.05 -28.22
C LYS A 69 9.38 1.53 -27.82
N LEU A 70 9.62 1.86 -26.55
CA LEU A 70 9.62 3.22 -26.02
C LEU A 70 10.85 4.00 -26.47
N PHE A 71 12.05 3.40 -26.41
CA PHE A 71 13.29 4.03 -26.87
C PHE A 71 13.33 4.17 -28.40
N SER A 72 12.82 3.21 -29.17
CA SER A 72 12.70 3.36 -30.63
C SER A 72 11.66 4.41 -31.03
N SER A 73 10.46 4.40 -30.43
CA SER A 73 9.46 5.46 -30.70
C SER A 73 9.92 6.83 -30.22
N LEU A 74 10.59 6.93 -29.06
CA LEU A 74 11.20 8.18 -28.58
C LEU A 74 12.33 8.64 -29.50
N ALA A 75 13.17 7.74 -30.02
CA ALA A 75 14.21 8.09 -30.99
C ALA A 75 13.61 8.58 -32.32
N ILE A 76 12.52 7.97 -32.79
CA ILE A 76 11.76 8.42 -33.98
C ILE A 76 11.14 9.80 -33.73
N VAL A 77 10.57 10.05 -32.54
CA VAL A 77 10.03 11.36 -32.15
C VAL A 77 11.13 12.42 -32.01
N ILE A 78 12.28 12.09 -31.43
CA ILE A 78 13.43 13.00 -31.35
C ILE A 78 13.97 13.31 -32.74
N LEU A 79 14.09 12.30 -33.62
CA LEU A 79 14.53 12.48 -35.00
C LEU A 79 13.53 13.33 -35.82
N SER A 80 12.23 13.13 -35.65
CA SER A 80 11.21 13.95 -36.32
C SER A 80 11.16 15.38 -35.77
N LEU A 81 11.37 15.57 -34.47
CA LEU A 81 11.52 16.91 -33.86
C LEU A 81 12.81 17.61 -34.31
N LEU A 82 13.92 16.89 -34.48
CA LEU A 82 15.16 17.44 -35.05
C LEU A 82 15.01 17.79 -36.54
N LEU A 83 14.34 16.96 -37.32
CA LEU A 83 14.05 17.25 -38.72
C LEU A 83 13.06 18.43 -38.87
N ALA A 84 12.07 18.52 -37.98
CA ALA A 84 11.22 19.71 -37.84
C ALA A 84 12.05 20.95 -37.45
N PHE A 85 13.00 20.81 -36.52
CA PHE A 85 13.90 21.90 -36.10
C PHE A 85 14.79 22.44 -37.23
N LEU A 86 15.14 21.58 -38.19
CA LEU A 86 15.88 21.97 -39.39
C LEU A 86 14.99 22.55 -40.52
N THR A 87 13.66 22.53 -40.39
CA THR A 87 12.72 22.93 -41.47
C THR A 87 11.68 23.98 -41.08
N LEU A 88 11.32 24.11 -39.80
CA LEU A 88 10.47 25.19 -39.28
C LEU A 88 11.29 26.45 -38.99
N SER A 89 10.71 27.62 -39.26
CA SER A 89 11.26 28.90 -38.76
C SER A 89 11.29 28.91 -37.23
N TRP A 90 12.35 29.51 -36.66
CA TRP A 90 12.52 29.72 -35.22
C TRP A 90 11.29 30.33 -34.52
N SER A 91 10.52 31.15 -35.24
CA SER A 91 9.24 31.71 -34.80
C SER A 91 8.21 30.67 -34.37
N TRP A 92 8.12 29.53 -35.06
CA TRP A 92 7.21 28.44 -34.69
C TRP A 92 7.70 27.68 -33.47
N PHE A 93 9.01 27.59 -33.23
CA PHE A 93 9.56 26.99 -32.01
C PHE A 93 9.32 27.85 -30.79
N THR A 94 9.55 29.17 -30.86
CA THR A 94 9.24 30.07 -29.74
C THR A 94 7.75 30.10 -29.45
N ALA A 95 6.89 30.10 -30.48
CA ALA A 95 5.44 29.98 -30.32
C ALA A 95 5.01 28.64 -29.67
N LEU A 96 5.54 27.50 -30.13
CA LEU A 96 5.23 26.18 -29.57
C LEU A 96 5.67 26.05 -28.11
N ILE A 97 6.87 26.55 -27.78
CA ILE A 97 7.39 26.56 -26.40
C ILE A 97 6.55 27.51 -25.52
N ALA A 98 6.12 28.67 -26.02
CA ALA A 98 5.24 29.59 -25.30
C ALA A 98 3.85 28.98 -25.02
N VAL A 99 3.25 28.30 -26.00
CA VAL A 99 1.97 27.59 -25.84
C VAL A 99 2.10 26.42 -24.84
N LEU A 100 3.15 25.60 -24.96
CA LEU A 100 3.38 24.45 -24.08
C LEU A 100 3.67 24.88 -22.63
N SER A 101 4.54 25.87 -22.44
CA SER A 101 4.82 26.42 -21.10
C SER A 101 3.61 27.14 -20.51
N GLY A 102 2.87 27.91 -21.30
CA GLY A 102 1.59 28.52 -20.91
C GLY A 102 0.57 27.49 -20.45
N PHE A 103 0.41 26.37 -21.18
CA PHE A 103 -0.45 25.24 -20.80
C PHE A 103 0.01 24.60 -19.48
N ILE A 104 1.30 24.31 -19.32
CA ILE A 104 1.86 23.71 -18.10
C ILE A 104 1.67 24.64 -16.89
N ILE A 105 1.90 25.94 -17.04
CA ILE A 105 1.71 26.96 -15.99
C ILE A 105 0.23 27.08 -15.63
N PHE A 106 -0.65 27.28 -16.62
CA PHE A 106 -2.10 27.32 -16.41
C PHE A 106 -2.60 26.06 -15.69
N ARG A 107 -2.07 24.89 -16.06
CA ARG A 107 -2.45 23.62 -15.43
C ARG A 107 -1.90 23.47 -14.00
N HIS A 108 -0.67 23.88 -13.74
CA HIS A 108 -0.09 23.89 -12.39
C HIS A 108 -0.88 24.83 -11.45
N LEU A 109 -1.24 26.02 -11.95
CA LEU A 109 -2.14 26.95 -11.27
C LEU A 109 -3.52 26.29 -11.06
N SER A 110 -4.17 25.75 -12.08
CA SER A 110 -5.45 25.02 -11.98
C SER A 110 -5.43 23.95 -10.87
N ILE A 111 -4.39 23.11 -10.81
CA ILE A 111 -4.25 22.08 -9.76
C ILE A 111 -4.13 22.71 -8.37
N THR A 112 -3.27 23.72 -8.20
CA THR A 112 -3.06 24.38 -6.90
C THR A 112 -4.25 25.24 -6.46
N TRP A 113 -5.05 25.77 -7.39
CA TRP A 113 -6.26 26.55 -7.11
C TRP A 113 -7.45 25.63 -6.76
N THR A 114 -7.58 24.46 -7.39
CA THR A 114 -8.63 23.47 -7.02
C THR A 114 -8.40 22.82 -5.66
N HIS A 115 -7.16 22.81 -5.16
CA HIS A 115 -6.78 22.28 -3.85
C HIS A 115 -6.06 23.37 -3.04
N PRO A 116 -6.78 24.41 -2.55
CA PRO A 116 -6.18 25.43 -1.70
C PRO A 116 -5.56 24.74 -0.48
N LYS A 117 -4.29 25.07 -0.20
CA LYS A 117 -3.56 24.49 0.95
C LYS A 117 -4.38 24.71 2.23
N PRO A 118 -4.55 23.69 3.10
CA PRO A 118 -5.18 23.92 4.40
C PRO A 118 -4.40 25.03 5.11
N ARG A 119 -5.13 26.06 5.58
CA ARG A 119 -4.51 27.25 6.17
C ARG A 119 -3.66 26.81 7.38
N PRO A 120 -2.36 27.16 7.46
CA PRO A 120 -1.56 26.82 8.63
C PRO A 120 -2.24 27.34 9.91
N GLY A 121 -2.55 26.44 10.83
CA GLY A 121 -3.27 26.74 12.08
C GLY A 121 -4.79 26.59 12.06
N ALA A 122 -5.43 26.28 10.92
CA ALA A 122 -6.87 25.97 10.89
C ALA A 122 -7.16 24.52 11.32
N ASP A 123 -7.96 24.35 12.38
CA ASP A 123 -8.61 23.11 12.81
C ASP A 123 -7.74 21.84 12.98
N PHE A 124 -6.58 22.00 13.65
CA PHE A 124 -6.03 20.89 14.46
C PHE A 124 -6.47 20.97 15.94
N LEU A 125 -7.10 22.08 16.35
CA LEU A 125 -7.55 22.35 17.71
C LEU A 125 -8.98 22.92 17.77
N SER A 126 -9.95 22.22 17.17
CA SER A 126 -11.39 22.50 17.32
C SER A 126 -11.88 22.13 18.74
N ARG A 127 -11.25 22.68 19.78
CA ARG A 127 -11.46 22.35 21.21
C ARG A 127 -12.58 23.20 21.84
N THR A 128 -13.77 23.17 21.24
CA THR A 128 -15.04 23.60 21.87
C THR A 128 -16.20 22.79 21.25
N GLY A 129 -17.08 22.14 22.02
CA GLY A 129 -17.03 21.94 23.47
C GLY A 129 -18.29 21.29 24.07
N THR A 130 -18.46 19.97 23.96
CA THR A 130 -19.43 19.17 24.72
C THR A 130 -18.87 17.77 25.01
N HIS A 131 -19.19 17.18 26.15
CA HIS A 131 -18.64 15.89 26.59
C HIS A 131 -18.98 14.72 25.65
N SER A 132 -17.98 13.93 25.26
CA SER A 132 -18.15 12.55 24.80
C SER A 132 -16.86 11.76 25.05
N PRO A 133 -16.90 10.59 25.74
CA PRO A 133 -15.71 9.88 26.21
C PRO A 133 -15.09 8.94 25.14
N THR A 134 -15.19 9.28 23.85
CA THR A 134 -14.69 8.44 22.75
C THR A 134 -13.58 9.14 22.00
N ALA A 135 -12.50 8.40 21.71
CA ALA A 135 -11.35 8.85 20.94
C ALA A 135 -11.73 9.49 19.59
N PRO A 136 -10.89 10.38 19.01
CA PRO A 136 -11.15 10.99 17.70
C PRO A 136 -11.45 9.92 16.65
N ARG A 137 -12.71 9.88 16.19
CA ARG A 137 -13.16 8.94 15.17
C ARG A 137 -12.48 9.28 13.84
N LEU A 138 -11.40 8.55 13.54
CA LEU A 138 -10.89 8.37 12.19
C LEU A 138 -12.08 8.16 11.23
N LEU A 139 -12.19 9.01 10.21
CA LEU A 139 -13.35 9.06 9.31
C LEU A 139 -13.65 7.68 8.71
N SER A 140 -14.86 7.17 8.93
CA SER A 140 -15.26 5.84 8.43
C SER A 140 -15.37 5.86 6.90
N THR A 141 -14.32 5.42 6.22
CA THR A 141 -14.28 5.29 4.77
C THR A 141 -15.05 4.05 4.25
N THR A 142 -15.68 3.27 5.13
CA THR A 142 -16.51 2.10 4.79
C THR A 142 -17.66 2.42 3.83
N ALA A 143 -18.19 3.65 3.86
CA ALA A 143 -19.24 4.12 2.95
C ALA A 143 -18.73 4.54 1.56
N LEU A 144 -17.42 4.59 1.33
CA LEU A 144 -16.85 4.93 0.02
C LEU A 144 -16.87 3.71 -0.92
N PRO A 145 -17.12 3.87 -2.23
CA PRO A 145 -17.16 2.76 -3.17
C PRO A 145 -15.79 2.11 -3.44
N ALA A 146 -14.69 2.83 -3.21
CA ALA A 146 -13.31 2.34 -3.26
C ALA A 146 -12.39 3.14 -2.34
N VAL A 147 -11.40 2.49 -1.72
CA VAL A 147 -10.33 3.13 -0.94
C VAL A 147 -9.01 2.51 -1.37
N TYR A 148 -8.05 3.30 -1.86
CA TYR A 148 -6.79 2.76 -2.40
C TYR A 148 -5.57 3.56 -1.93
N PHE A 149 -4.73 2.92 -1.13
CA PHE A 149 -3.43 3.43 -0.68
C PHE A 149 -2.29 2.77 -1.45
N LEU A 150 -1.28 3.56 -1.82
CA LEU A 150 0.01 3.07 -2.30
C LEU A 150 1.09 3.51 -1.32
N TYR A 151 1.83 2.54 -0.78
CA TYR A 151 2.93 2.75 0.17
C TYR A 151 4.27 2.52 -0.52
N ILE A 152 5.19 3.48 -0.42
CA ILE A 152 6.52 3.38 -1.01
C ILE A 152 7.54 3.02 0.08
N LEU A 153 7.91 1.75 0.13
CA LEU A 153 8.88 1.22 1.08
C LEU A 153 10.30 1.32 0.51
N GLY A 154 11.25 1.69 1.37
CA GLY A 154 12.65 1.90 1.01
C GLY A 154 13.59 1.30 2.05
N SER A 155 14.53 0.48 1.59
CA SER A 155 15.39 -0.37 2.41
C SER A 155 15.99 0.33 3.64
N GLY A 156 15.82 -0.27 4.80
CA GLY A 156 16.33 0.21 6.09
C GLY A 156 15.21 0.64 7.05
N GLY A 157 15.55 1.47 8.04
CA GLY A 157 14.65 1.88 9.12
C GLY A 157 13.33 2.51 8.65
N HIS A 158 13.36 3.34 7.61
CA HIS A 158 12.19 4.02 7.05
C HIS A 158 11.06 3.05 6.64
N SER A 159 11.39 1.83 6.18
CA SER A 159 10.38 0.80 5.89
C SER A 159 9.76 0.23 7.17
N ALA A 160 10.55 -0.02 8.21
CA ALA A 160 10.02 -0.53 9.48
C ALA A 160 9.08 0.51 10.13
N GLU A 161 9.49 1.78 10.16
CA GLU A 161 8.67 2.88 10.68
C GLU A 161 7.38 3.08 9.87
N MET A 162 7.44 2.93 8.54
CA MET A 162 6.24 2.95 7.70
C MET A 162 5.32 1.75 7.95
N ILE A 163 5.86 0.54 8.11
CA ILE A 163 5.08 -0.66 8.43
C ILE A 163 4.37 -0.53 9.78
N GLU A 164 5.04 -0.01 10.82
CA GLU A 164 4.38 0.27 12.11
C GLU A 164 3.34 1.41 12.01
N THR A 165 3.60 2.44 11.19
CA THR A 165 2.61 3.49 10.91
C THR A 165 1.35 2.91 10.24
N ILE A 166 1.53 1.98 9.28
CA ILE A 166 0.41 1.32 8.59
C ILE A 166 -0.39 0.46 9.58
N LYS A 167 0.27 -0.29 10.48
CA LYS A 167 -0.41 -1.06 11.55
C LYS A 167 -1.28 -0.17 12.43
N GLN A 168 -0.73 0.95 12.92
CA GLN A 168 -1.43 1.86 13.83
C GLN A 168 -2.60 2.59 13.17
N GLN A 169 -2.51 2.87 11.87
CA GLN A 169 -3.57 3.54 11.10
C GLN A 169 -4.48 2.55 10.35
N PHE A 170 -4.31 1.23 10.53
CA PHE A 170 -5.08 0.24 9.79
C PHE A 170 -6.56 0.24 10.19
N GLN A 171 -7.44 0.21 9.20
CA GLN A 171 -8.87 -0.03 9.40
C GLN A 171 -9.32 -1.22 8.56
N SER A 172 -10.05 -2.14 9.19
CA SER A 172 -10.57 -3.33 8.54
C SER A 172 -11.79 -2.97 7.68
N GLN A 173 -11.60 -2.83 6.35
CA GLN A 173 -12.65 -2.44 5.40
C GLN A 173 -12.58 -3.22 4.07
N PRO A 174 -13.70 -3.80 3.57
CA PRO A 174 -13.70 -4.65 2.38
C PRO A 174 -13.60 -3.89 1.04
N ASN A 175 -13.78 -2.58 1.06
CA ASN A 175 -13.55 -1.67 -0.07
C ASN A 175 -12.09 -1.17 -0.17
N GLN A 176 -11.22 -1.56 0.78
CA GLN A 176 -9.82 -1.10 0.82
C GLN A 176 -8.90 -1.97 -0.03
N HIS A 177 -7.96 -1.32 -0.70
CA HIS A 177 -6.81 -1.93 -1.34
C HIS A 177 -5.51 -1.20 -0.93
N ARG A 178 -4.43 -1.97 -0.78
CA ARG A 178 -3.09 -1.52 -0.42
C ARG A 178 -2.08 -2.04 -1.45
N ARG A 179 -1.34 -1.15 -2.11
CA ARG A 179 -0.21 -1.48 -2.99
C ARG A 179 1.10 -1.17 -2.29
N TYR A 180 2.00 -2.14 -2.23
CA TYR A 180 3.35 -1.94 -1.70
C TYR A 180 4.33 -1.80 -2.86
N VAL A 181 4.87 -0.60 -3.06
CA VAL A 181 5.95 -0.34 -4.01
C VAL A 181 7.28 -0.55 -3.29
N LEU A 182 8.01 -1.58 -3.72
CA LEU A 182 9.30 -1.98 -3.18
C LEU A 182 10.43 -1.64 -4.15
N SER A 183 11.65 -1.55 -3.64
CA SER A 183 12.84 -1.54 -4.49
C SER A 183 13.23 -2.97 -4.93
N THR A 184 13.64 -3.16 -6.19
CA THR A 184 14.25 -4.43 -6.63
C THR A 184 15.45 -4.78 -5.74
N GLY A 185 15.53 -6.04 -5.32
CA GLY A 185 16.53 -6.54 -4.36
C GLY A 185 16.25 -6.23 -2.89
N ASP A 186 15.16 -5.55 -2.53
CA ASP A 186 14.81 -5.24 -1.13
C ASP A 186 13.92 -6.34 -0.50
N THR A 187 14.53 -7.49 -0.23
CA THR A 187 13.86 -8.64 0.40
C THR A 187 13.45 -8.36 1.85
N ALA A 188 14.14 -7.45 2.55
CA ALA A 188 13.81 -7.04 3.92
C ALA A 188 12.50 -6.24 3.98
N SER A 189 12.34 -5.21 3.12
CA SER A 189 11.04 -4.51 3.03
C SER A 189 9.91 -5.43 2.55
N GLN A 190 10.21 -6.39 1.68
CA GLN A 190 9.24 -7.39 1.23
C GLN A 190 8.75 -8.30 2.37
N SER A 191 9.66 -8.86 3.18
CA SER A 191 9.28 -9.75 4.27
C SER A 191 8.54 -9.02 5.39
N MET A 192 8.88 -7.74 5.66
CA MET A 192 8.10 -6.88 6.56
C MET A 192 6.68 -6.62 6.04
N ALA A 193 6.50 -6.34 4.74
CA ALA A 193 5.18 -6.15 4.13
C ALA A 193 4.36 -7.46 4.12
N ALA A 194 4.98 -8.60 3.81
CA ALA A 194 4.32 -9.91 3.87
C ALA A 194 3.88 -10.27 5.30
N ARG A 195 4.74 -10.05 6.30
CA ARG A 195 4.43 -10.27 7.72
C ARG A 195 3.30 -9.37 8.22
N LEU A 196 3.28 -8.10 7.80
CA LEU A 196 2.18 -7.17 8.08
C LEU A 196 0.84 -7.72 7.55
N GLU A 197 0.81 -8.09 6.27
CA GLU A 197 -0.42 -8.57 5.64
C GLU A 197 -0.88 -9.93 6.18
N ALA A 198 0.05 -10.81 6.58
CA ALA A 198 -0.27 -12.02 7.35
C ALA A 198 -0.93 -11.68 8.69
N GLN A 199 -0.39 -10.74 9.46
CA GLN A 199 -0.99 -10.27 10.72
C GLN A 199 -2.40 -9.67 10.51
N ILE A 200 -2.61 -8.91 9.42
CA ILE A 200 -3.93 -8.39 9.04
C ILE A 200 -4.89 -9.55 8.71
N SER A 201 -4.44 -10.55 7.95
CA SER A 201 -5.26 -11.71 7.56
C SER A 201 -5.63 -12.60 8.74
N THR A 202 -4.73 -12.81 9.71
CA THR A 202 -5.03 -13.56 10.95
C THR A 202 -6.01 -12.80 11.84
N ALA A 203 -5.89 -11.46 11.93
CA ALA A 203 -6.80 -10.63 12.72
C ALA A 203 -8.19 -10.46 12.06
N PHE A 204 -8.26 -10.54 10.73
CA PHE A 204 -9.48 -10.32 9.94
C PHE A 204 -9.58 -11.36 8.81
N PRO A 205 -9.99 -12.61 9.08
CA PRO A 205 -10.04 -13.68 8.08
C PRO A 205 -11.10 -13.48 6.97
N ASP A 206 -12.01 -12.52 7.14
CA ASP A 206 -13.00 -12.17 6.12
C ASP A 206 -12.45 -11.21 5.05
N ALA A 207 -13.26 -10.93 4.03
CA ALA A 207 -13.05 -9.82 3.09
C ALA A 207 -12.78 -8.44 3.75
N ARG A 208 -13.04 -8.29 5.07
CA ARG A 208 -12.72 -7.09 5.86
C ARG A 208 -11.21 -6.76 5.86
N ALA A 209 -10.32 -7.73 5.65
CA ALA A 209 -8.89 -7.45 5.43
C ALA A 209 -8.62 -6.57 4.19
N GLY A 210 -9.53 -6.52 3.22
CA GLY A 210 -9.30 -5.85 1.93
C GLY A 210 -8.32 -6.61 1.03
N THR A 211 -7.82 -5.97 -0.02
CA THR A 211 -6.91 -6.60 -1.00
C THR A 211 -5.50 -6.00 -0.96
N ARG A 212 -4.48 -6.80 -1.27
CA ARG A 212 -3.07 -6.40 -1.34
C ARG A 212 -2.44 -6.73 -2.69
N ASP A 213 -1.48 -5.92 -3.14
CA ASP A 213 -0.52 -6.32 -4.18
C ASP A 213 0.88 -5.72 -3.89
N ILE A 214 1.91 -6.32 -4.48
CA ILE A 214 3.30 -5.89 -4.32
C ILE A 214 3.89 -5.63 -5.70
N ILE A 215 4.45 -4.44 -5.93
CA ILE A 215 5.17 -4.10 -7.17
C ILE A 215 6.62 -3.78 -6.84
N ARG A 216 7.57 -4.49 -7.43
CA ARG A 216 9.00 -4.13 -7.35
C ARG A 216 9.36 -3.18 -8.48
N ILE A 217 10.04 -2.08 -8.16
CA ILE A 217 10.58 -1.10 -9.12
C ILE A 217 12.09 -0.89 -8.88
N ARG A 218 12.83 -0.54 -9.93
CA ARG A 218 14.26 -0.26 -9.85
C ARG A 218 14.52 0.95 -8.94
N ARG A 219 15.53 0.86 -8.08
CA ARG A 219 16.03 2.01 -7.29
C ARG A 219 16.42 3.16 -8.22
N ALA A 220 15.98 4.38 -7.93
CA ALA A 220 16.29 5.57 -8.75
C ALA A 220 17.81 5.82 -8.88
N ARG A 221 18.56 5.52 -7.81
CA ARG A 221 20.02 5.47 -7.76
C ARG A 221 20.45 4.23 -6.95
N ALA A 222 21.46 3.51 -7.42
CA ALA A 222 22.12 2.45 -6.66
C ALA A 222 23.23 3.01 -5.75
N VAL A 223 23.58 2.27 -4.69
CA VAL A 223 24.72 2.63 -3.83
C VAL A 223 26.02 2.58 -4.67
N HIS A 224 26.95 3.49 -4.40
CA HIS A 224 28.18 3.73 -5.18
C HIS A 224 27.98 4.09 -6.68
N GLN A 225 26.76 4.28 -7.16
CA GLN A 225 26.52 4.67 -8.55
C GLN A 225 27.05 6.10 -8.84
N PRO A 226 27.81 6.31 -9.93
CA PRO A 226 28.30 7.63 -10.32
C PRO A 226 27.15 8.56 -10.75
N LEU A 227 27.34 9.86 -10.55
CA LEU A 227 26.29 10.85 -10.81
C LEU A 227 25.88 10.90 -12.29
N LEU A 228 26.78 10.66 -13.25
CA LEU A 228 26.44 10.69 -14.68
C LEU A 228 25.49 9.58 -15.15
N SER A 229 25.50 8.39 -14.52
CA SER A 229 24.54 7.32 -14.90
C SER A 229 23.23 7.39 -14.10
N THR A 230 23.18 8.22 -13.05
CA THR A 230 22.01 8.38 -12.18
C THR A 230 20.76 8.90 -12.92
N PRO A 231 20.83 9.84 -13.89
CA PRO A 231 19.68 10.23 -14.70
C PRO A 231 19.03 9.07 -15.47
N LEU A 232 19.81 8.11 -15.98
CA LEU A 232 19.29 6.96 -16.72
C LEU A 232 18.54 5.98 -15.81
N THR A 233 19.10 5.65 -14.64
CA THR A 233 18.39 4.80 -13.66
C THR A 233 17.17 5.50 -13.06
N CYS A 234 17.23 6.83 -12.89
CA CYS A 234 16.09 7.65 -12.49
C CYS A 234 14.97 7.60 -13.53
N LEU A 235 15.29 7.75 -14.84
CA LEU A 235 14.31 7.67 -15.92
C LEU A 235 13.66 6.28 -16.04
N LEU A 236 14.44 5.20 -15.88
CA LEU A 236 13.90 3.83 -15.85
C LEU A 236 13.00 3.60 -14.63
N SER A 237 13.42 4.08 -13.45
CA SER A 237 12.60 4.06 -12.23
C SER A 237 11.30 4.86 -12.39
N ALA A 238 11.35 6.01 -13.08
CA ALA A 238 10.18 6.82 -13.40
C ALA A 238 9.21 6.11 -14.36
N GLY A 239 9.72 5.42 -15.38
CA GLY A 239 8.89 4.61 -16.29
C GLY A 239 8.18 3.46 -15.56
N GLN A 240 8.88 2.76 -14.68
CA GLN A 240 8.29 1.74 -13.81
C GLN A 240 7.32 2.33 -12.79
N ALA A 241 7.57 3.55 -12.30
CA ALA A 241 6.64 4.27 -11.44
C ALA A 241 5.33 4.63 -12.17
N VAL A 242 5.36 4.99 -13.47
CA VAL A 242 4.13 5.13 -14.27
C VAL A 242 3.33 3.82 -14.23
N HIS A 243 3.95 2.69 -14.54
CA HIS A 243 3.29 1.38 -14.48
C HIS A 243 2.71 1.08 -13.09
N ALA A 244 3.47 1.33 -12.03
CA ALA A 244 3.02 1.13 -10.65
C ALA A 244 1.86 2.06 -10.21
N LEU A 245 1.72 3.22 -10.85
CA LEU A 245 0.67 4.21 -10.59
C LEU A 245 -0.59 4.02 -11.46
N THR A 246 -0.49 3.37 -12.63
CA THR A 246 -1.61 3.20 -13.58
C THR A 246 -2.07 1.75 -13.79
N ARG A 247 -1.34 0.74 -13.29
CA ARG A 247 -1.76 -0.67 -13.34
C ARG A 247 -2.96 -0.90 -12.41
N LEU A 248 -4.10 -1.28 -12.99
CA LEU A 248 -5.27 -1.75 -12.24
C LEU A 248 -4.90 -3.03 -11.45
N PRO A 249 -5.24 -3.13 -10.14
CA PRO A 249 -4.97 -4.33 -9.34
C PRO A 249 -5.80 -5.53 -9.81
N ALA A 250 -5.18 -6.69 -10.02
CA ALA A 250 -5.85 -7.88 -10.53
C ALA A 250 -7.04 -8.30 -9.64
N ALA A 251 -6.81 -8.36 -8.32
CA ALA A 251 -7.80 -8.68 -7.29
C ALA A 251 -9.00 -7.70 -7.20
N ARG A 252 -8.99 -6.57 -7.92
CA ARG A 252 -10.13 -5.63 -8.02
C ARG A 252 -10.69 -5.50 -9.44
N SER A 253 -10.00 -6.01 -10.46
CA SER A 253 -10.34 -5.86 -11.88
C SER A 253 -11.77 -6.33 -12.19
N ALA A 254 -12.15 -7.53 -11.72
CA ALA A 254 -13.47 -8.12 -11.96
C ALA A 254 -14.60 -7.58 -11.06
N THR A 255 -14.36 -6.56 -10.23
CA THR A 255 -15.37 -6.05 -9.28
C THR A 255 -16.22 -4.92 -9.90
N ARG A 256 -17.48 -4.75 -9.45
CA ARG A 256 -18.41 -3.69 -9.92
C ARG A 256 -17.79 -2.28 -9.92
N HIS A 257 -16.88 -2.00 -8.98
CA HIS A 257 -16.20 -0.70 -8.85
C HIS A 257 -14.72 -0.73 -9.27
N GLY A 258 -14.29 -1.76 -10.01
CA GLY A 258 -12.89 -1.99 -10.39
C GLY A 258 -12.22 -0.75 -11.01
N TYR A 259 -12.90 -0.06 -11.92
CA TYR A 259 -12.42 1.18 -12.54
C TYR A 259 -11.99 2.27 -11.53
N GLN A 260 -12.58 2.31 -10.34
CA GLN A 260 -12.24 3.30 -9.31
C GLN A 260 -10.88 3.04 -8.64
N PHE A 261 -10.37 1.81 -8.76
CA PHE A 261 -9.03 1.38 -8.32
C PHE A 261 -7.96 1.53 -9.41
N GLN A 262 -8.28 2.06 -10.59
CA GLN A 262 -7.29 2.23 -11.68
C GLN A 262 -6.11 3.14 -11.29
N TYR A 263 -6.34 4.08 -10.37
CA TYR A 263 -5.31 4.94 -9.79
C TYR A 263 -5.42 4.96 -8.26
N PRO A 264 -4.30 4.90 -7.50
CA PRO A 264 -4.27 5.17 -6.07
C PRO A 264 -4.99 6.46 -5.69
N HIS A 265 -5.69 6.46 -4.56
CA HIS A 265 -6.26 7.69 -3.99
C HIS A 265 -5.17 8.48 -3.27
N VAL A 266 -4.33 7.78 -2.49
CA VAL A 266 -3.23 8.35 -1.71
C VAL A 266 -1.94 7.58 -1.99
N ILE A 267 -0.85 8.32 -2.20
CA ILE A 267 0.54 7.85 -2.19
C ILE A 267 1.13 8.26 -0.83
N VAL A 268 1.68 7.31 -0.08
CA VAL A 268 2.38 7.55 1.19
C VAL A 268 3.86 7.24 1.01
N THR A 269 4.73 8.17 1.39
CA THR A 269 6.19 7.98 1.29
C THR A 269 6.97 8.63 2.42
N ASN A 270 8.20 8.16 2.61
CA ASN A 270 9.14 8.50 3.68
C ASN A 270 10.58 8.64 3.12
N GLY A 271 10.99 7.70 2.24
CA GLY A 271 12.31 7.70 1.61
C GLY A 271 12.50 8.79 0.52
N PRO A 272 13.58 9.60 0.57
CA PRO A 272 13.74 10.78 -0.29
C PRO A 272 14.11 10.47 -1.76
N ALA A 273 14.64 9.28 -2.08
CA ALA A 273 15.07 8.95 -3.44
C ALA A 273 13.93 8.41 -4.31
N THR A 274 13.60 7.12 -4.19
CA THR A 274 12.53 6.48 -4.99
C THR A 274 11.16 7.11 -4.72
N GLY A 275 10.89 7.55 -3.47
CA GLY A 275 9.67 8.26 -3.11
C GLY A 275 9.47 9.56 -3.88
N PHE A 276 10.52 10.39 -3.99
CA PHE A 276 10.48 11.62 -4.78
C PHE A 276 10.20 11.34 -6.26
N VAL A 277 10.84 10.32 -6.86
CA VAL A 277 10.63 9.98 -8.27
C VAL A 277 9.18 9.56 -8.54
N VAL A 278 8.59 8.70 -7.70
CA VAL A 278 7.18 8.29 -7.85
C VAL A 278 6.23 9.48 -7.64
N CYS A 279 6.50 10.36 -6.67
CA CYS A 279 5.71 11.58 -6.45
C CYS A 279 5.82 12.57 -7.63
N LEU A 280 7.02 12.74 -8.20
CA LEU A 280 7.24 13.58 -9.39
C LEU A 280 6.47 13.04 -10.61
N VAL A 281 6.53 11.74 -10.86
CA VAL A 281 5.74 11.07 -11.91
C VAL A 281 4.24 11.27 -11.67
N ALA A 282 3.78 11.08 -10.43
CA ALA A 282 2.39 11.31 -10.05
C ALA A 282 1.94 12.79 -10.18
N HIS A 283 2.87 13.76 -10.13
CA HIS A 283 2.59 15.17 -10.42
C HIS A 283 2.51 15.43 -11.92
N LEU A 284 3.47 14.91 -12.70
CA LEU A 284 3.48 15.00 -14.17
C LEU A 284 2.22 14.39 -14.79
N LEU A 285 1.76 13.23 -14.31
CA LEU A 285 0.53 12.59 -14.76
C LEU A 285 -0.74 13.44 -14.52
N LYS A 286 -0.74 14.34 -13.53
CA LYS A 286 -1.85 15.30 -13.31
C LYS A 286 -1.75 16.53 -14.21
N ILE A 287 -0.53 16.98 -14.51
CA ILE A 287 -0.28 18.05 -15.49
C ILE A 287 -0.73 17.60 -16.87
N MET A 288 -0.35 16.39 -17.29
CA MET A 288 -0.72 15.82 -18.60
C MET A 288 -2.18 15.34 -18.70
N TYR A 289 -3.04 15.65 -17.72
CA TYR A 289 -4.45 15.21 -17.62
C TYR A 289 -4.71 13.68 -17.65
N VAL A 290 -3.67 12.84 -17.72
CA VAL A 290 -3.76 11.37 -17.69
C VAL A 290 -4.43 10.85 -16.41
N VAL A 291 -4.32 11.59 -15.30
CA VAL A 291 -4.88 11.20 -14.00
C VAL A 291 -5.80 12.30 -13.43
N PRO A 292 -7.02 11.95 -12.96
CA PRO A 292 -7.93 12.87 -12.28
C PRO A 292 -7.33 13.57 -11.05
N GLN A 293 -7.72 14.84 -10.82
CA GLN A 293 -7.21 15.65 -9.70
C GLN A 293 -7.52 15.06 -8.30
N ASN A 294 -8.55 14.23 -8.18
CA ASN A 294 -8.98 13.55 -6.95
C ASN A 294 -8.27 12.20 -6.71
N ARG A 295 -7.21 11.89 -7.47
CA ARG A 295 -6.34 10.71 -7.31
C ARG A 295 -4.90 11.14 -7.02
N LEU A 296 -4.05 10.17 -6.68
CA LEU A 296 -2.62 10.33 -6.37
C LEU A 296 -2.32 11.51 -5.44
N ARG A 297 -3.05 11.64 -4.32
CA ARG A 297 -2.72 12.63 -3.27
C ARG A 297 -1.44 12.18 -2.56
N MET A 298 -0.42 13.02 -2.52
CA MET A 298 0.88 12.66 -1.93
C MET A 298 0.87 13.04 -0.45
N VAL A 299 1.23 12.09 0.41
CA VAL A 299 1.44 12.28 1.85
C VAL A 299 2.90 11.91 2.13
N TYR A 300 3.69 12.90 2.53
CA TYR A 300 5.01 12.67 3.09
C TYR A 300 4.87 12.43 4.60
N ILE A 301 5.54 11.39 5.10
CA ILE A 301 5.62 11.10 6.54
C ILE A 301 7.09 11.20 6.92
N GLU A 302 7.43 12.29 7.63
CA GLU A 302 8.73 12.43 8.29
C GLU A 302 8.79 11.48 9.49
N THR A 303 9.67 10.48 9.42
CA THR A 303 9.96 9.62 10.57
C THR A 303 11.26 10.05 11.25
N TRP A 304 11.21 10.13 12.57
CA TRP A 304 12.32 10.59 13.41
C TRP A 304 13.30 9.43 13.67
N ALA A 305 13.87 8.91 12.58
CA ALA A 305 14.80 7.79 12.58
C ALA A 305 16.06 8.12 13.39
N ARG A 306 16.06 7.77 14.69
CA ARG A 306 17.21 7.97 15.60
C ARG A 306 18.28 6.90 15.36
N SER A 307 18.88 6.91 14.18
CA SER A 307 20.09 6.14 13.87
C SER A 307 21.26 6.64 14.72
N ARG A 308 21.68 5.86 15.72
CA ARG A 308 22.88 6.16 16.54
C ARG A 308 24.19 5.96 15.76
N THR A 309 24.14 5.16 14.69
CA THR A 309 25.18 5.02 13.68
C THR A 309 24.55 5.17 12.30
N LEU A 310 25.20 5.92 11.42
CA LEU A 310 24.94 5.81 9.99
C LEU A 310 25.62 4.53 9.51
N SER A 311 24.86 3.55 9.03
CA SER A 311 25.42 2.38 8.36
C SER A 311 25.89 2.73 6.94
N ALA A 312 26.91 3.59 6.86
CA ALA A 312 27.89 3.51 5.78
C ALA A 312 28.70 2.22 5.98
N CYS A 313 29.33 1.71 4.92
CA CYS A 313 30.27 0.61 5.06
C CYS A 313 31.54 1.14 5.76
N GLU A 314 31.92 0.49 6.85
CA GLU A 314 33.32 0.34 7.23
C GLU A 314 33.78 -1.05 6.71
N ASP A 315 35.07 -1.19 6.43
CA ASP A 315 35.64 -2.18 5.48
C ASP A 315 35.66 -3.66 5.94
#